data_AF-A0ABC8CRA9-F1
#
_entry.id   AF-A0ABC8CRA9-F1
#
_cell.length_a   1.000
_cell.length_b   1.000
_cell.length_c   1.000
_cell.angle_alpha   90.00
_cell.angle_beta   90.00
_cell.angle_gamma   90.00
#
_symmetry.space_group_name_H-M   'P 1'
#
loop_
_entity.id
_entity.type
_entity.pdbx_description
1 polymer ?
#
loop_
_entity_poly.entity_id
_entity_poly.type
_entity_poly.pdbx_seq_one_letter_code
_entity_poly.pdbx_strand_id
1 'polypeptide(L)'
;MLKKNKKNLLIIIATLVMIMGFSFTNVQAASIKRMNGKNRVDTANKTAIEVFKKSESAILVNGTRYPDAVSAAPLSRLENAPILMTMNGGNLEKEVMDTLNTISAKKVYIIGSAGVVSSQIENQLKAKGFQVIRYAGPNRYDTNIEVAKVILAKTNAKTAFLVNAGESYADAISVTTIAATKGYPILFANLREVPTVVKKFATDNKLEVLAVGSSGILPNKVVSSVKGTRITPDDKAKNRFQTNLTLLEYFKKDLDFSKVYVAMGGYTGGDGETKFADALVGSAAASKIGAPLVLNGVGSGPKEMENAEKFIVDNIEAEGELYIIGSGAVVSDDIEQRLDEKVGKFRVVEIE
;
A
#
# COMPACT_ATOMS: atom_id res chain seq x y z
N MET A 1 -75.21 22.23 14.07
CA MET A 1 -74.07 22.96 14.63
C MET A 1 -72.74 22.14 14.59
N LEU A 2 -72.47 21.36 13.52
CA LEU A 2 -71.39 20.36 13.51
C LEU A 2 -70.53 20.30 12.22
N LYS A 3 -70.69 21.24 11.27
CA LYS A 3 -69.95 21.21 9.98
C LYS A 3 -68.69 22.08 9.92
N LYS A 4 -68.43 22.97 10.90
CA LYS A 4 -67.32 23.94 10.83
C LYS A 4 -65.99 23.44 11.43
N ASN A 5 -65.98 22.34 12.18
CA ASN A 5 -64.78 21.86 12.89
C ASN A 5 -63.99 20.74 12.17
N LYS A 6 -64.47 20.18 11.05
CA LYS A 6 -63.72 19.13 10.33
C LYS A 6 -62.56 19.69 9.49
N LYS A 7 -62.69 20.90 8.92
CA LYS A 7 -61.62 21.51 8.11
C LYS A 7 -60.40 21.93 8.94
N ASN A 8 -60.60 22.45 10.15
CA ASN A 8 -59.49 22.85 11.02
C ASN A 8 -58.81 21.66 11.70
N LEU A 9 -59.53 20.56 11.95
CA LEU A 9 -58.94 19.32 12.49
C LEU A 9 -58.08 18.59 11.46
N LEU A 10 -58.46 18.62 10.17
CA LEU A 10 -57.66 18.06 9.07
C LEU A 10 -56.36 18.83 8.83
N ILE A 11 -56.36 20.16 9.01
CA ILE A 11 -55.14 20.98 8.82
C ILE A 11 -54.14 20.76 9.97
N ILE A 12 -54.61 20.57 11.20
CA ILE A 12 -53.73 20.28 12.36
C ILE A 12 -53.14 18.87 12.29
N ILE A 13 -53.88 17.88 11.75
CA ILE A 13 -53.34 16.53 11.53
C ILE A 13 -52.37 16.54 10.33
N ALA A 14 -52.60 17.35 9.30
CA ALA A 14 -51.68 17.48 8.16
C ALA A 14 -50.35 18.16 8.55
N THR A 15 -50.35 19.13 9.47
CA THR A 15 -49.11 19.74 9.96
C THR A 15 -48.40 18.90 11.02
N LEU A 16 -49.11 18.08 11.83
CA LEU A 16 -48.46 17.15 12.76
C LEU A 16 -47.83 15.92 12.06
N VAL A 17 -48.40 15.45 10.94
CA VAL A 17 -47.86 14.31 10.18
C VAL A 17 -46.64 14.70 9.33
N MET A 18 -46.43 15.99 9.07
CA MET A 18 -45.25 16.48 8.32
C MET A 18 -43.96 16.59 9.15
N ILE A 19 -44.00 16.19 10.43
CA ILE A 19 -42.81 16.16 11.32
C ILE A 19 -42.28 14.73 11.50
N MET A 20 -43.01 13.70 11.06
CA MET A 20 -42.56 12.30 11.16
C MET A 20 -41.82 11.88 9.89
N GLY A 21 -40.49 11.99 9.89
CA GLY A 21 -39.70 11.27 8.88
C GLY A 21 -38.30 11.77 8.57
N PHE A 22 -37.78 12.83 9.18
CA PHE A 22 -36.35 13.08 9.11
C PHE A 22 -35.64 12.14 10.08
N SER A 23 -35.45 10.89 9.65
CA SER A 23 -34.36 10.08 10.16
C SER A 23 -33.08 10.83 9.85
N PHE A 24 -32.57 11.60 10.80
CA PHE A 24 -31.17 11.99 10.79
C PHE A 24 -30.40 10.69 10.94
N THR A 25 -30.04 10.06 9.82
CA THR A 25 -28.94 9.11 9.82
C THR A 25 -27.76 9.93 10.31
N ASN A 26 -27.23 9.61 11.49
CA ASN A 26 -25.91 10.06 11.89
C ASN A 26 -24.95 9.44 10.86
N VAL A 27 -24.71 10.14 9.76
CA VAL A 27 -23.69 9.74 8.79
C VAL A 27 -22.36 10.03 9.47
N GLN A 28 -21.70 8.98 9.93
CA GLN A 28 -20.36 9.10 10.47
C GLN A 28 -19.46 9.45 9.28
N ALA A 29 -18.97 10.68 9.25
CA ALA A 29 -18.01 11.11 8.24
C ALA A 29 -16.77 10.20 8.30
N ALA A 30 -16.15 10.00 7.13
CA ALA A 30 -14.92 9.25 7.02
C ALA A 30 -13.88 9.75 8.03
N SER A 31 -13.16 8.82 8.65
CA SER A 31 -12.27 9.09 9.80
C SER A 31 -10.80 8.98 9.42
N ILE A 32 -9.94 9.73 10.10
CA ILE A 32 -8.49 9.67 9.91
C ILE A 32 -7.82 8.95 11.09
N LYS A 33 -6.92 8.01 10.79
CA LYS A 33 -6.09 7.30 11.75
C LYS A 33 -4.63 7.40 11.34
N ARG A 34 -3.78 7.88 12.24
CA ARG A 34 -2.32 7.91 12.02
C ARG A 34 -1.63 6.73 12.69
N MET A 35 -0.82 6.02 11.92
CA MET A 35 0.06 4.93 12.37
C MET A 35 1.51 5.40 12.28
N ASN A 36 2.09 5.79 13.41
CA ASN A 36 3.49 6.19 13.50
C ASN A 36 4.18 5.58 14.72
N GLY A 37 5.44 5.21 14.52
CA GLY A 37 6.33 4.77 15.58
C GLY A 37 7.50 5.72 15.81
N LYS A 38 8.27 5.44 16.86
CA LYS A 38 9.56 6.12 17.15
C LYS A 38 10.59 5.92 16.03
N ASN A 39 10.45 4.85 15.25
CA ASN A 39 11.29 4.49 14.12
C ASN A 39 10.49 3.62 13.14
N ARG A 40 11.10 3.24 12.01
CA ARG A 40 10.45 2.41 10.97
C ARG A 40 9.99 1.03 11.45
N VAL A 41 10.70 0.43 12.41
CA VAL A 41 10.35 -0.88 12.98
C VAL A 41 9.08 -0.74 13.81
N ASP A 42 9.01 0.29 14.66
CA ASP A 42 7.82 0.59 15.47
C ASP A 42 6.62 0.99 14.59
N THR A 43 6.80 1.78 13.52
CA THR A 43 5.72 2.06 12.55
C THR A 43 5.19 0.78 11.92
N ALA A 44 6.07 -0.14 11.50
CA ALA A 44 5.69 -1.45 10.94
C ALA A 44 4.90 -2.29 11.96
N ASN A 45 5.39 -2.35 13.20
CA ASN A 45 4.77 -3.11 14.28
C ASN A 45 3.37 -2.59 14.63
N LYS A 46 3.22 -1.28 14.82
CA LYS A 46 1.91 -0.67 15.12
C LYS A 46 0.93 -0.88 13.96
N THR A 47 1.38 -0.69 12.72
CA THR A 47 0.54 -0.93 11.54
C THR A 47 0.10 -2.39 11.45
N ALA A 48 1.00 -3.33 11.74
CA ALA A 48 0.67 -4.75 11.79
C ALA A 48 -0.43 -5.06 12.83
N ILE A 49 -0.28 -4.54 14.05
CA ILE A 49 -1.23 -4.75 15.15
C ILE A 49 -2.61 -4.15 14.80
N GLU A 50 -2.66 -2.92 14.32
CA GLU A 50 -3.92 -2.24 14.01
C GLU A 50 -4.64 -2.87 12.81
N VAL A 51 -3.93 -3.07 11.70
CA VAL A 51 -4.54 -3.47 10.43
C VAL A 51 -4.80 -4.96 10.39
N PHE A 52 -3.87 -5.79 10.87
CA PHE A 52 -4.02 -7.23 10.80
C PHE A 52 -4.74 -7.79 12.02
N LYS A 53 -4.55 -7.21 13.21
CA LYS A 53 -5.06 -7.68 14.52
C LYS A 53 -4.54 -9.07 14.89
N LYS A 54 -4.89 -10.08 14.08
CA LYS A 54 -4.35 -11.44 14.11
C LYS A 54 -3.91 -11.86 12.71
N SER A 55 -2.78 -12.54 12.64
CA SER A 55 -2.25 -13.14 11.42
C SER A 55 -1.40 -14.35 11.75
N GLU A 56 -1.66 -15.49 11.09
CA GLU A 56 -0.85 -16.70 11.29
C GLU A 56 0.55 -16.60 10.66
N SER A 57 0.74 -15.64 9.76
CA SER A 57 1.98 -15.43 9.03
C SER A 57 2.47 -13.98 9.20
N ALA A 58 3.79 -13.78 9.15
CA ALA A 58 4.39 -12.46 9.00
C ALA A 58 5.48 -12.51 7.94
N ILE A 59 5.72 -11.40 7.26
CA ILE A 59 6.86 -11.26 6.35
C ILE A 59 7.90 -10.38 7.02
N LEU A 60 9.13 -10.88 7.15
CA LEU A 60 10.25 -10.15 7.73
C LEU A 60 11.22 -9.72 6.63
N VAL A 61 11.46 -8.41 6.56
CA VAL A 61 12.39 -7.80 5.61
C VAL A 61 13.40 -6.91 6.34
N ASN A 62 14.49 -6.57 5.66
CA ASN A 62 15.42 -5.59 6.20
C ASN A 62 14.86 -4.17 6.04
N GLY A 63 14.86 -3.40 7.12
CA GLY A 63 14.29 -2.06 7.17
C GLY A 63 15.02 -1.02 6.33
N THR A 64 16.27 -1.27 5.91
CA THR A 64 17.09 -0.35 5.09
C THR A 64 17.32 -0.85 3.66
N ARG A 65 17.04 -2.12 3.35
CA ARG A 65 17.22 -2.68 2.00
C ARG A 65 15.87 -2.94 1.30
N TYR A 66 15.40 -1.92 0.58
CA TYR A 66 14.03 -1.86 0.04
C TYR A 66 13.65 -2.78 -1.13
N PRO A 67 14.55 -3.23 -2.05
CA PRO A 67 14.14 -4.06 -3.19
C PRO A 67 13.38 -5.34 -2.76
N ASP A 68 13.86 -5.97 -1.69
CA ASP A 68 13.30 -7.22 -1.18
C ASP A 68 11.88 -7.00 -0.63
N ALA A 69 11.64 -5.84 0.00
CA ALA A 69 10.34 -5.47 0.55
C ALA A 69 9.28 -5.17 -0.52
N VAL A 70 9.66 -4.54 -1.64
CA VAL A 70 8.74 -4.28 -2.76
C VAL A 70 8.20 -5.59 -3.34
N SER A 71 9.08 -6.59 -3.51
CA SER A 71 8.70 -7.90 -4.04
C SER A 71 7.71 -8.64 -3.13
N ALA A 72 7.70 -8.31 -1.84
CA ALA A 72 6.91 -9.00 -0.83
C ALA A 72 5.44 -8.57 -0.76
N ALA A 73 5.05 -7.44 -1.35
CA ALA A 73 3.71 -6.90 -1.17
C ALA A 73 2.60 -7.85 -1.69
N PRO A 74 2.71 -8.50 -2.86
CA PRO A 74 1.72 -9.48 -3.27
C PRO A 74 1.69 -10.71 -2.37
N LEU A 75 2.85 -11.14 -1.85
CA LEU A 75 2.92 -12.24 -0.88
C LEU A 75 2.20 -11.87 0.45
N SER A 76 2.28 -10.61 0.87
CA SER A 76 1.60 -10.10 2.06
C SER A 76 0.08 -10.31 1.97
N ARG A 77 -0.55 -10.02 0.82
CA ARG A 77 -1.98 -10.28 0.63
C ARG A 77 -2.28 -11.78 0.57
N LEU A 78 -1.50 -12.55 -0.18
CA LEU A 78 -1.73 -14.00 -0.34
C LEU A 78 -1.66 -14.76 0.98
N GLU A 79 -0.83 -14.30 1.91
CA GLU A 79 -0.64 -14.91 3.23
C GLU A 79 -1.41 -14.18 4.33
N ASN A 80 -2.19 -13.14 3.99
CA ASN A 80 -2.82 -12.21 4.93
C ASN A 80 -1.85 -11.76 6.04
N ALA A 81 -0.61 -11.47 5.65
CA ALA A 81 0.53 -11.31 6.55
C ALA A 81 1.07 -9.87 6.53
N PRO A 82 1.31 -9.22 7.69
CA PRO A 82 1.97 -7.92 7.71
C PRO A 82 3.43 -8.02 7.26
N ILE A 83 3.96 -6.90 6.73
CA ILE A 83 5.40 -6.71 6.56
C ILE A 83 5.96 -6.09 7.85
N LEU A 84 6.81 -6.83 8.54
CA LEU A 84 7.61 -6.40 9.68
C LEU A 84 9.05 -6.14 9.23
N MET A 85 9.76 -5.31 9.98
CA MET A 85 11.13 -4.89 9.65
C MET A 85 12.12 -5.26 10.74
N THR A 86 13.32 -5.64 10.33
CA THR A 86 14.50 -5.75 11.20
C THR A 86 15.64 -4.90 10.64
N MET A 87 16.48 -4.37 11.53
CA MET A 87 17.69 -3.62 11.18
C MET A 87 18.91 -4.54 11.01
N ASN A 88 18.73 -5.87 11.17
CA ASN A 88 19.77 -6.87 10.98
C ASN A 88 21.00 -6.68 11.89
N GLY A 89 20.79 -6.27 13.15
CA GLY A 89 21.84 -6.05 14.15
C GLY A 89 22.34 -7.31 14.87
N GLY A 90 22.17 -8.50 14.28
CA GLY A 90 22.52 -9.78 14.88
C GLY A 90 21.31 -10.51 15.49
N ASN A 91 20.73 -9.98 16.56
CA ASN A 91 19.50 -10.51 17.17
C ASN A 91 18.25 -9.84 16.58
N LEU A 92 17.12 -10.56 16.57
CA LEU A 92 15.84 -9.96 16.26
C LEU A 92 15.47 -8.96 17.36
N GLU A 93 15.02 -7.77 16.96
CA GLU A 93 14.57 -6.74 17.87
C GLU A 93 13.39 -7.23 18.71
N LYS A 94 13.44 -6.97 20.01
CA LYS A 94 12.39 -7.42 20.96
C LYS A 94 11.00 -6.98 20.51
N GLU A 95 10.85 -5.76 20.03
CA GLU A 95 9.58 -5.20 19.57
C GLU A 95 8.98 -5.97 18.37
N VAL A 96 9.83 -6.54 17.50
CA VAL A 96 9.37 -7.39 16.39
C VAL A 96 8.88 -8.74 16.93
N MET A 97 9.60 -9.35 17.86
CA MET A 97 9.19 -10.59 18.52
C MET A 97 7.87 -10.41 19.30
N ASP A 98 7.73 -9.31 20.03
CA ASP A 98 6.49 -8.97 20.75
C ASP A 98 5.32 -8.82 19.78
N THR A 99 5.55 -8.19 18.63
CA THR A 99 4.54 -8.04 17.57
C THR A 99 4.12 -9.39 16.98
N LEU A 100 5.08 -10.27 16.67
CA LEU A 100 4.80 -11.63 16.18
C LEU A 100 3.91 -12.41 17.15
N ASN A 101 4.18 -12.30 18.45
CA ASN A 101 3.35 -12.92 19.49
C ASN A 101 1.96 -12.28 19.56
N THR A 102 1.89 -10.94 19.52
CA THR A 102 0.63 -10.19 19.61
C THR A 102 -0.32 -10.55 18.48
N ILE A 103 0.19 -10.64 17.24
CA ILE A 103 -0.62 -11.03 16.08
C ILE A 103 -0.85 -12.55 16.01
N SER A 104 -0.30 -13.33 16.94
CA SER A 104 -0.38 -14.80 16.97
C SER A 104 0.22 -15.48 15.73
N ALA A 105 1.32 -14.94 15.21
CA ALA A 105 2.04 -15.53 14.09
C ALA A 105 2.61 -16.90 14.46
N LYS A 106 2.55 -17.84 13.52
CA LYS A 106 3.16 -19.18 13.59
C LYS A 106 4.23 -19.35 12.52
N LYS A 107 4.11 -18.60 11.42
CA LYS A 107 5.01 -18.67 10.27
C LYS A 107 5.64 -17.30 9.98
N VAL A 108 6.93 -17.30 9.65
CA VAL A 108 7.66 -16.10 9.25
C VAL A 108 8.31 -16.35 7.89
N TYR A 109 7.95 -15.53 6.91
CA TYR A 109 8.62 -15.48 5.61
C TYR A 109 9.74 -14.45 5.65
N ILE A 110 10.99 -14.88 5.52
CA ILE A 110 12.13 -13.97 5.43
C ILE A 110 12.41 -13.70 3.95
N ILE A 111 12.46 -12.42 3.57
CA ILE A 111 12.85 -12.02 2.21
C ILE A 111 14.24 -11.40 2.25
N GLY A 112 15.14 -11.98 1.46
CA GLY A 112 16.55 -11.57 1.38
C GLY A 112 17.52 -12.61 1.93
N SER A 113 18.77 -12.52 1.48
CA SER A 113 19.84 -13.46 1.87
C SER A 113 20.27 -13.28 3.33
N ALA A 114 21.14 -14.16 3.82
CA ALA A 114 21.70 -14.07 5.17
C ALA A 114 22.49 -12.76 5.42
N GLY A 115 22.98 -12.09 4.38
CA GLY A 115 23.61 -10.77 4.50
C GLY A 115 22.61 -9.61 4.66
N VAL A 116 21.34 -9.85 4.34
CA VAL A 116 20.24 -8.86 4.43
C VAL A 116 19.42 -9.07 5.70
N VAL A 117 19.08 -10.32 6.02
CA VAL A 117 18.47 -10.75 7.28
C VAL A 117 19.26 -11.94 7.80
N SER A 118 19.99 -11.76 8.90
CA SER A 118 20.99 -12.73 9.37
C SER A 118 20.43 -14.13 9.61
N SER A 119 21.28 -15.14 9.43
CA SER A 119 20.94 -16.51 9.84
C SER A 119 20.70 -16.61 11.35
N GLN A 120 21.27 -15.70 12.14
CA GLN A 120 21.04 -15.63 13.58
C GLN A 120 19.59 -15.25 13.91
N ILE A 121 19.02 -14.27 13.20
CA ILE A 121 17.59 -13.91 13.32
C ILE A 121 16.71 -15.11 12.93
N GLU A 122 17.02 -15.77 11.81
CA GLU A 122 16.29 -16.97 11.38
C GLU A 122 16.34 -18.09 12.43
N ASN A 123 17.52 -18.36 12.99
CA ASN A 123 17.69 -19.38 14.02
C ASN A 123 16.94 -19.04 15.31
N GLN A 124 16.89 -17.75 15.69
CA GLN A 124 16.10 -17.30 16.84
C GLN A 124 14.61 -17.52 16.64
N LEU A 125 14.09 -17.20 15.46
CA LEU A 125 12.69 -17.47 15.12
C LEU A 125 12.39 -18.98 15.18
N LYS A 126 13.24 -19.83 14.58
CA LYS A 126 13.07 -21.29 14.66
C LYS A 126 13.12 -21.80 16.10
N ALA A 127 14.07 -21.32 16.91
CA ALA A 127 14.19 -21.70 18.32
C ALA A 127 12.99 -21.26 19.18
N LYS A 128 12.26 -20.22 18.75
CA LYS A 128 10.99 -19.80 19.35
C LYS A 128 9.76 -20.53 18.81
N GLY A 129 9.95 -21.53 17.94
CA GLY A 129 8.88 -22.39 17.44
C GLY A 129 8.18 -21.88 16.18
N PHE A 130 8.67 -20.81 15.55
CA PHE A 130 8.11 -20.34 14.28
C PHE A 130 8.52 -21.26 13.13
N GLN A 131 7.60 -21.53 12.21
CA GLN A 131 7.95 -22.06 10.90
C GLN A 131 8.59 -20.93 10.08
N VAL A 132 9.86 -21.09 9.69
CA VAL A 132 10.58 -20.05 8.93
C VAL A 132 10.83 -20.52 7.51
N ILE A 133 10.41 -19.71 6.53
CA ILE A 133 10.69 -19.91 5.10
C ILE A 133 11.45 -18.70 4.59
N ARG A 134 12.59 -18.91 3.94
CA ARG A 134 13.40 -17.84 3.36
C ARG A 134 13.30 -17.85 1.84
N TYR A 135 12.99 -16.69 1.25
CA TYR A 135 13.08 -16.45 -0.18
C TYR A 135 14.27 -15.52 -0.45
N ALA A 136 15.30 -16.04 -1.10
CA ALA A 136 16.56 -15.33 -1.32
C ALA A 136 17.30 -15.85 -2.54
N GLY A 137 17.99 -14.95 -3.22
CA GLY A 137 18.97 -15.28 -4.25
C GLY A 137 20.28 -14.52 -4.07
N PRO A 138 21.28 -14.74 -4.95
CA PRO A 138 22.58 -14.07 -4.88
C PRO A 138 22.52 -12.55 -5.07
N ASN A 139 21.46 -12.03 -5.70
CA ASN A 139 21.22 -10.59 -5.82
C ASN A 139 19.70 -10.30 -5.76
N ARG A 140 19.34 -9.01 -5.83
CA ARG A 140 17.95 -8.54 -5.75
C ARG A 140 17.03 -9.10 -6.83
N TYR A 141 17.55 -9.39 -8.02
CA TYR A 141 16.77 -9.92 -9.14
C TYR A 141 16.48 -11.41 -8.92
N ASP A 142 17.44 -12.17 -8.40
CA ASP A 142 17.21 -13.56 -8.03
C ASP A 142 16.25 -13.68 -6.84
N THR A 143 16.42 -12.87 -5.78
CA THR A 143 15.44 -12.81 -4.67
C THR A 143 14.05 -12.45 -5.17
N ASN A 144 13.94 -11.47 -6.06
CA ASN A 144 12.68 -11.08 -6.69
C ASN A 144 12.01 -12.28 -7.40
N ILE A 145 12.79 -13.11 -8.11
CA ILE A 145 12.27 -14.28 -8.80
C ILE A 145 11.86 -15.41 -7.85
N GLU A 146 12.56 -15.62 -6.73
CA GLU A 146 12.11 -16.57 -5.71
C GLU A 146 10.74 -16.20 -5.14
N VAL A 147 10.49 -14.90 -4.90
CA VAL A 147 9.17 -14.43 -4.45
C VAL A 147 8.13 -14.54 -5.58
N ALA A 148 8.50 -14.17 -6.82
CA ALA A 148 7.60 -14.23 -7.97
C ALA A 148 7.13 -15.67 -8.28
N LYS A 149 8.00 -16.68 -8.12
CA LYS A 149 7.64 -18.11 -8.27
C LYS A 149 6.50 -18.50 -7.35
N VAL A 150 6.56 -18.09 -6.08
CA VAL A 150 5.55 -18.43 -5.07
C VAL A 150 4.22 -17.74 -5.38
N ILE A 151 4.27 -16.47 -5.80
CA ILE A 151 3.08 -15.72 -6.21
C ILE A 151 2.42 -16.43 -7.40
N LEU A 152 3.17 -16.72 -8.47
CA LEU A 152 2.62 -17.42 -9.64
C LEU A 152 2.05 -18.79 -9.31
N ALA A 153 2.72 -19.57 -8.47
CA ALA A 153 2.24 -20.88 -8.05
C ALA A 153 0.90 -20.81 -7.29
N LYS A 154 0.66 -19.72 -6.55
CA LYS A 154 -0.57 -19.52 -5.78
C LYS A 154 -1.70 -18.90 -6.59
N THR A 155 -1.38 -18.02 -7.55
CA THR A 155 -2.40 -17.23 -8.27
C THR A 155 -2.66 -17.73 -9.68
N ASN A 156 -1.77 -18.54 -10.25
CA ASN A 156 -1.76 -18.91 -11.67
C ASN A 156 -1.79 -17.70 -12.62
N ALA A 157 -1.35 -16.52 -12.15
CA ALA A 157 -1.39 -15.29 -12.92
C ALA A 157 -0.66 -15.45 -14.26
N LYS A 158 -1.21 -14.82 -15.30
CA LYS A 158 -0.60 -14.74 -16.64
C LYS A 158 -0.01 -13.38 -16.94
N THR A 159 -0.08 -12.46 -15.98
CA THR A 159 0.39 -11.10 -16.11
C THR A 159 1.35 -10.79 -14.97
N ALA A 160 2.38 -9.98 -15.25
CA ALA A 160 3.35 -9.49 -14.29
C ALA A 160 3.59 -8.00 -14.48
N PHE A 161 3.89 -7.28 -13.41
CA PHE A 161 4.38 -5.91 -13.52
C PHE A 161 5.89 -5.90 -13.70
N LEU A 162 6.41 -5.00 -14.54
CA LEU A 162 7.85 -4.75 -14.68
C LEU A 162 8.15 -3.34 -14.19
N VAL A 163 9.06 -3.24 -13.23
CA VAL A 163 9.48 -1.97 -12.61
C VAL A 163 10.99 -1.85 -12.70
N ASN A 164 11.50 -0.62 -12.78
CA ASN A 164 12.89 -0.40 -12.42
C ASN A 164 13.01 -0.62 -10.90
N ALA A 165 13.94 -1.46 -10.47
CA ALA A 165 14.34 -1.59 -9.06
C ALA A 165 15.87 -1.64 -8.92
N GLY A 166 16.61 -1.21 -9.95
CA GLY A 166 18.05 -0.97 -9.92
C GLY A 166 18.38 0.42 -9.38
N GLU A 167 17.64 1.44 -9.83
CA GLU A 167 17.97 2.85 -9.61
C GLU A 167 16.82 3.70 -9.05
N SER A 168 15.57 3.24 -9.17
CA SER A 168 14.38 3.94 -8.66
C SER A 168 13.45 2.94 -7.98
N TYR A 169 12.99 3.22 -6.76
CA TYR A 169 12.01 2.35 -6.06
C TYR A 169 10.62 2.97 -5.94
N ALA A 170 10.49 4.25 -6.25
CA ALA A 170 9.25 4.99 -6.02
C ALA A 170 8.12 4.50 -6.95
N ASP A 171 8.44 4.28 -8.22
CA ASP A 171 7.50 3.72 -9.19
C ASP A 171 7.17 2.26 -8.85
N ALA A 172 8.13 1.53 -8.27
CA ALA A 172 7.94 0.15 -7.84
C ALA A 172 6.98 0.03 -6.65
N ILE A 173 7.03 0.97 -5.70
CA ILE A 173 6.07 1.07 -4.59
C ILE A 173 4.69 1.46 -5.10
N SER A 174 4.61 2.27 -6.15
CA SER A 174 3.33 2.74 -6.68
C SER A 174 2.45 1.62 -7.25
N VAL A 175 3.02 0.45 -7.56
CA VAL A 175 2.28 -0.71 -8.10
C VAL A 175 2.07 -1.83 -7.08
N THR A 176 2.62 -1.75 -5.86
CA THR A 176 2.59 -2.85 -4.89
C THR A 176 1.17 -3.28 -4.51
N THR A 177 0.30 -2.32 -4.19
CA THR A 177 -1.10 -2.59 -3.80
C THR A 177 -1.90 -3.16 -4.95
N ILE A 178 -1.66 -2.68 -6.17
CA ILE A 178 -2.30 -3.19 -7.38
C ILE A 178 -1.82 -4.61 -7.69
N ALA A 179 -0.51 -4.85 -7.62
CA ALA A 179 0.09 -6.17 -7.83
C ALA A 179 -0.45 -7.18 -6.83
N ALA A 180 -0.58 -6.79 -5.55
CA ALA A 180 -1.21 -7.61 -4.54
C ALA A 180 -2.69 -7.89 -4.87
N THR A 181 -3.47 -6.85 -5.16
CA THR A 181 -4.90 -6.96 -5.48
C THR A 181 -5.16 -7.88 -6.67
N LYS A 182 -4.34 -7.77 -7.72
CA LYS A 182 -4.42 -8.60 -8.92
C LYS A 182 -3.80 -9.99 -8.76
N GLY A 183 -3.01 -10.23 -7.72
CA GLY A 183 -2.22 -11.45 -7.56
C GLY A 183 -1.10 -11.58 -8.59
N TYR A 184 -0.60 -10.45 -9.11
CA TYR A 184 0.45 -10.42 -10.12
C TYR A 184 1.82 -10.30 -9.45
N PRO A 185 2.83 -11.06 -9.91
CA PRO A 185 4.20 -10.83 -9.45
C PRO A 185 4.71 -9.48 -9.97
N ILE A 186 5.59 -8.85 -9.17
CA ILE A 186 6.37 -7.69 -9.59
C ILE A 186 7.74 -8.22 -10.01
N LEU A 187 8.19 -7.85 -11.21
CA LEU A 187 9.46 -8.23 -11.80
C LEU A 187 10.39 -7.03 -11.90
N PHE A 188 11.67 -7.26 -11.59
CA PHE A 188 12.66 -6.19 -11.54
C PHE A 188 13.49 -6.08 -12.81
N ALA A 189 13.62 -4.84 -13.28
CA ALA A 189 14.57 -4.43 -14.31
C ALA A 189 15.49 -3.32 -13.77
N ASN A 190 16.39 -2.86 -14.62
CA ASN A 190 17.18 -1.65 -14.43
C ASN A 190 17.14 -0.78 -15.69
N LEU A 191 17.85 0.36 -15.66
CA LEU A 191 17.93 1.29 -16.79
C LEU A 191 18.47 0.66 -18.09
N ARG A 192 19.24 -0.42 -17.99
CA ARG A 192 19.98 -1.00 -19.12
C ARG A 192 19.25 -2.19 -19.73
N GLU A 193 18.68 -3.04 -18.89
CA GLU A 193 18.11 -4.33 -19.30
C GLU A 193 17.09 -4.90 -18.31
N VAL A 194 16.38 -5.94 -18.77
CA VAL A 194 15.74 -6.92 -17.88
C VAL A 194 16.76 -8.03 -17.64
N PRO A 195 17.25 -8.24 -16.41
CA PRO A 195 18.25 -9.26 -16.12
C PRO A 195 17.83 -10.65 -16.59
N THR A 196 18.81 -11.45 -17.01
CA THR A 196 18.57 -12.77 -17.65
C THR A 196 17.64 -13.67 -16.84
N VAL A 197 17.82 -13.74 -15.51
CA VAL A 197 16.95 -14.55 -14.63
C VAL A 197 15.49 -14.11 -14.69
N VAL A 198 15.25 -12.80 -14.73
CA VAL A 198 13.91 -12.21 -14.78
C VAL A 198 13.29 -12.40 -16.16
N LYS A 199 14.07 -12.16 -17.22
CA LYS A 199 13.63 -12.37 -18.61
C LYS A 199 13.28 -13.83 -18.88
N LYS A 200 14.09 -14.77 -18.38
CA LYS A 200 13.84 -16.20 -18.50
C LYS A 200 12.54 -16.58 -17.79
N PHE A 201 12.37 -16.13 -16.55
CA PHE A 201 11.15 -16.40 -15.78
C PHE A 201 9.88 -15.90 -16.48
N ALA A 202 9.89 -14.68 -17.00
CA ALA A 202 8.75 -14.13 -17.75
C ALA A 202 8.45 -14.95 -19.02
N THR A 203 9.49 -15.39 -19.74
CA THR A 203 9.37 -16.15 -20.98
C THR A 203 8.86 -17.58 -20.74
N ASP A 204 9.47 -18.30 -19.80
CA ASP A 204 9.12 -19.69 -19.47
C ASP A 204 7.65 -19.79 -19.02
N ASN A 205 7.17 -18.79 -18.27
CA ASN A 205 5.81 -18.74 -17.76
C ASN A 205 4.81 -18.06 -18.71
N LYS A 206 5.27 -17.60 -19.89
CA LYS A 206 4.46 -16.91 -20.91
C LYS A 206 3.68 -15.72 -20.33
N LEU A 207 4.36 -14.91 -19.52
CA LEU A 207 3.73 -13.77 -18.85
C LEU A 207 3.53 -12.60 -19.82
N GLU A 208 2.34 -12.03 -19.80
CA GLU A 208 2.12 -10.65 -20.24
C GLU A 208 2.81 -9.70 -19.27
N VAL A 209 3.58 -8.75 -19.78
CA VAL A 209 4.37 -7.83 -18.95
C VAL A 209 3.83 -6.41 -19.05
N LEU A 210 3.36 -5.86 -17.93
CA LEU A 210 2.92 -4.47 -17.81
C LEU A 210 4.03 -3.62 -17.18
N ALA A 211 4.62 -2.72 -17.97
CA ALA A 211 5.71 -1.87 -17.53
C ALA A 211 5.22 -0.61 -16.81
N VAL A 212 5.82 -0.32 -15.66
CA VAL A 212 5.50 0.79 -14.77
C VAL A 212 6.73 1.70 -14.59
N GLY A 213 6.50 2.99 -14.73
CA GLY A 213 7.52 4.04 -14.80
C GLY A 213 7.57 4.68 -16.19
N SER A 214 8.16 5.87 -16.28
CA SER A 214 8.39 6.54 -17.56
C SER A 214 9.54 5.90 -18.35
N SER A 215 9.67 6.26 -19.63
CA SER A 215 10.77 5.82 -20.49
C SER A 215 12.14 6.34 -20.02
N GLY A 216 12.20 7.40 -19.20
CA GLY A 216 13.43 7.90 -18.61
C GLY A 216 14.03 6.96 -17.55
N ILE A 217 13.19 6.21 -16.83
CA ILE A 217 13.65 5.29 -15.75
C ILE A 217 13.47 3.81 -16.11
N LEU A 218 12.61 3.48 -17.06
CA LEU A 218 12.45 2.14 -17.59
C LEU A 218 12.41 2.23 -19.11
N PRO A 219 13.57 2.33 -19.81
CA PRO A 219 13.60 2.66 -21.23
C PRO A 219 12.82 1.71 -22.14
N ASN A 220 12.31 2.21 -23.27
CA ASN A 220 11.51 1.42 -24.22
C ASN A 220 12.27 0.16 -24.70
N LYS A 221 13.59 0.24 -24.90
CA LYS A 221 14.41 -0.93 -25.23
C LYS A 221 14.35 -2.04 -24.17
N VAL A 222 14.26 -1.67 -22.89
CA VAL A 222 14.17 -2.61 -21.75
C VAL A 222 12.79 -3.27 -21.77
N VAL A 223 11.73 -2.46 -21.89
CA VAL A 223 10.34 -2.95 -21.95
C VAL A 223 10.12 -3.88 -23.15
N SER A 224 10.56 -3.48 -24.34
CA SER A 224 10.42 -4.29 -25.56
C SER A 224 11.23 -5.59 -25.50
N SER A 225 12.29 -5.67 -24.70
CA SER A 225 13.11 -6.89 -24.56
C SER A 225 12.35 -8.08 -23.96
N VAL A 226 11.21 -7.82 -23.31
CA VAL A 226 10.27 -8.81 -22.75
C VAL A 226 8.88 -8.70 -23.37
N LYS A 227 8.75 -8.02 -24.52
CA LYS A 227 7.45 -7.76 -25.19
C LYS A 227 6.43 -7.07 -24.26
N GLY A 228 6.91 -6.24 -23.34
CA GLY A 228 6.05 -5.57 -22.36
C GLY A 228 5.29 -4.38 -22.94
N THR A 229 4.21 -4.01 -22.27
CA THR A 229 3.36 -2.84 -22.58
C THR A 229 3.47 -1.83 -21.44
N ARG A 230 3.85 -0.59 -21.73
CA ARG A 230 3.90 0.47 -20.71
C ARG A 230 2.48 0.95 -20.39
N ILE A 231 2.12 0.96 -19.11
CA ILE A 231 0.81 1.43 -18.62
C ILE A 231 0.85 2.78 -17.92
N THR A 232 2.04 3.38 -17.81
CA THR A 232 2.27 4.72 -17.26
C THR A 232 2.90 5.61 -18.34
N PRO A 233 2.09 6.34 -19.12
CA PRO A 233 2.59 7.24 -20.17
C PRO A 233 3.52 8.33 -19.60
N ASP A 234 4.54 8.72 -20.37
CA ASP A 234 5.58 9.66 -19.91
C ASP A 234 5.03 11.03 -19.51
N ASP A 235 3.97 11.50 -20.17
CA ASP A 235 3.29 12.76 -19.87
C ASP A 235 2.50 12.71 -18.54
N LYS A 236 2.14 11.51 -18.09
CA LYS A 236 1.41 11.22 -16.84
C LYS A 236 2.27 10.61 -15.74
N ALA A 237 3.55 10.37 -15.99
CA ALA A 237 4.48 9.72 -15.06
C ALA A 237 5.82 10.48 -14.95
N LYS A 238 5.76 11.82 -14.87
CA LYS A 238 6.98 12.67 -14.81
C LYS A 238 7.69 12.58 -13.46
N ASN A 239 6.95 12.23 -12.41
CA ASN A 239 7.49 11.95 -11.09
C ASN A 239 6.68 10.85 -10.41
N ARG A 240 7.24 10.32 -9.32
CA ARG A 240 6.66 9.21 -8.54
C ARG A 240 5.23 9.43 -8.04
N PHE A 241 4.85 10.66 -7.74
CA PHE A 241 3.51 10.99 -7.26
C PHE A 241 2.51 10.91 -8.41
N GLN A 242 2.89 11.42 -9.58
CA GLN A 242 2.10 11.26 -10.81
C GLN A 242 2.02 9.80 -11.28
N THR A 243 3.12 9.03 -11.19
CA THR A 243 3.10 7.59 -11.45
C THR A 243 2.08 6.89 -10.54
N ASN A 244 2.11 7.18 -9.23
CA ASN A 244 1.17 6.62 -8.26
C ASN A 244 -0.28 6.93 -8.61
N LEU A 245 -0.64 8.20 -8.80
CA LEU A 245 -2.02 8.57 -9.14
C LEU A 245 -2.46 8.00 -10.50
N THR A 246 -1.56 7.95 -11.49
CA THR A 246 -1.88 7.36 -12.80
C THR A 246 -2.22 5.88 -12.70
N LEU A 247 -1.48 5.12 -11.89
CA LEU A 247 -1.76 3.70 -11.67
C LEU A 247 -3.04 3.49 -10.87
N LEU A 248 -3.25 4.26 -9.81
CA LEU A 248 -4.47 4.16 -9.01
C LEU A 248 -5.72 4.50 -9.83
N GLU A 249 -5.64 5.48 -10.74
CA GLU A 249 -6.74 5.78 -11.67
C GLU A 249 -6.91 4.67 -12.72
N TYR A 250 -5.81 4.14 -13.27
CA TYR A 250 -5.85 3.05 -14.26
C TYR A 250 -6.55 1.79 -13.71
N PHE A 251 -6.30 1.47 -12.44
CA PHE A 251 -6.87 0.29 -11.76
C PHE A 251 -8.00 0.64 -10.78
N LYS A 252 -8.59 1.84 -10.89
CA LYS A 252 -9.57 2.35 -9.93
C LYS A 252 -10.74 1.40 -9.66
N LYS A 253 -11.23 0.73 -10.69
CA LYS A 253 -12.37 -0.21 -10.58
C LYS A 253 -12.04 -1.48 -9.79
N ASP A 254 -10.75 -1.75 -9.58
CA ASP A 254 -10.26 -2.93 -8.86
C ASP A 254 -9.90 -2.62 -7.40
N LEU A 255 -9.94 -1.34 -7.00
CA LEU A 255 -9.50 -0.89 -5.68
C LEU A 255 -10.70 -0.70 -4.75
N ASP A 256 -10.49 -1.04 -3.48
CA ASP A 256 -11.45 -0.86 -2.41
C ASP A 256 -11.23 0.52 -1.74
N PHE A 257 -12.16 1.44 -1.96
CA PHE A 257 -12.10 2.80 -1.41
C PHE A 257 -12.81 2.96 -0.06
N SER A 258 -13.27 1.87 0.56
CA SER A 258 -13.71 1.89 1.96
C SER A 258 -12.56 2.25 2.91
N LYS A 259 -11.31 2.04 2.49
CA LYS A 259 -10.13 2.60 3.15
C LYS A 259 -9.17 3.18 2.15
N VAL A 260 -8.46 4.23 2.55
CA VAL A 260 -7.38 4.81 1.76
C VAL A 260 -6.14 4.92 2.64
N TYR A 261 -4.99 4.50 2.14
CA TYR A 261 -3.72 4.61 2.85
C TYR A 261 -2.90 5.74 2.27
N VAL A 262 -2.22 6.50 3.11
CA VAL A 262 -1.34 7.60 2.73
C VAL A 262 0.02 7.37 3.35
N ALA A 263 1.07 7.49 2.55
CA ALA A 263 2.44 7.42 3.05
C ALA A 263 3.37 8.32 2.22
N MET A 264 4.52 8.66 2.78
CA MET A 264 5.50 9.46 2.03
C MET A 264 5.94 8.77 0.73
N GLY A 265 6.03 9.53 -0.35
CA GLY A 265 6.60 9.07 -1.62
C GLY A 265 8.12 8.96 -1.61
N GLY A 266 8.74 9.03 -0.43
CA GLY A 266 10.17 8.95 -0.21
C GLY A 266 10.94 10.18 -0.65
N TYR A 267 12.02 10.45 0.08
CA TYR A 267 12.93 11.57 -0.16
C TYR A 267 14.36 11.12 0.06
N THR A 268 15.30 11.84 -0.54
CA THR A 268 16.73 11.67 -0.33
C THR A 268 17.14 12.58 0.83
N GLY A 269 17.59 12.02 1.94
CA GLY A 269 18.21 12.84 2.99
C GLY A 269 18.85 12.05 4.12
N GLY A 270 20.01 12.55 4.58
CA GLY A 270 20.87 11.93 5.59
C GLY A 270 22.00 11.11 4.96
N ASP A 271 21.69 9.88 4.56
CA ASP A 271 22.64 8.83 4.14
C ASP A 271 22.66 8.55 2.63
N GLY A 272 21.92 9.32 1.84
CA GLY A 272 21.81 9.14 0.39
C GLY A 272 20.85 8.04 -0.05
N GLU A 273 20.22 7.31 0.88
CA GLU A 273 19.18 6.33 0.56
C GLU A 273 17.79 7.00 0.54
N THR A 274 16.98 6.66 -0.46
CA THR A 274 15.60 7.13 -0.50
C THR A 274 14.78 6.35 0.53
N LYS A 275 14.19 7.05 1.50
CA LYS A 275 13.46 6.42 2.59
C LYS A 275 12.04 6.06 2.15
N PHE A 276 11.71 4.77 2.13
CA PHE A 276 10.40 4.28 1.71
C PHE A 276 9.73 3.32 2.70
N ALA A 277 10.31 3.16 3.88
CA ALA A 277 9.86 2.16 4.85
C ALA A 277 8.36 2.28 5.16
N ASP A 278 7.86 3.49 5.44
CA ASP A 278 6.45 3.71 5.76
C ASP A 278 5.53 3.40 4.57
N ALA A 279 5.93 3.71 3.34
CA ALA A 279 5.16 3.36 2.15
C ALA A 279 5.13 1.86 1.88
N LEU A 280 6.19 1.12 2.21
CA LEU A 280 6.21 -0.35 2.13
C LEU A 280 5.28 -0.98 3.16
N VAL A 281 5.31 -0.49 4.40
CA VAL A 281 4.39 -0.91 5.46
C VAL A 281 2.94 -0.59 5.06
N GLY A 282 2.69 0.62 4.58
CA GLY A 282 1.39 1.06 4.07
C GLY A 282 0.92 0.23 2.88
N SER A 283 1.83 -0.19 2.00
CA SER A 283 1.52 -1.08 0.88
C SER A 283 0.98 -2.42 1.37
N ALA A 284 1.63 -3.03 2.37
CA ALA A 284 1.16 -4.29 2.96
C ALA A 284 -0.22 -4.14 3.61
N ALA A 285 -0.41 -3.05 4.36
CA ALA A 285 -1.68 -2.74 5.02
C ALA A 285 -2.81 -2.54 4.01
N ALA A 286 -2.58 -1.72 2.99
CA ALA A 286 -3.53 -1.45 1.91
C ALA A 286 -3.85 -2.73 1.11
N SER A 287 -2.82 -3.55 0.85
CA SER A 287 -2.95 -4.83 0.16
C SER A 287 -3.83 -5.84 0.89
N LYS A 288 -4.06 -5.70 2.21
CA LYS A 288 -4.93 -6.61 2.97
C LYS A 288 -6.35 -6.65 2.41
N ILE A 289 -6.90 -5.49 2.04
CA ILE A 289 -8.26 -5.39 1.47
C ILE A 289 -8.24 -5.00 -0.01
N GLY A 290 -7.12 -4.54 -0.55
CA GLY A 290 -7.02 -4.05 -1.92
C GLY A 290 -7.30 -2.55 -2.01
N ALA A 291 -7.00 -1.83 -0.93
CA ALA A 291 -7.13 -0.39 -0.85
C ALA A 291 -6.02 0.32 -1.63
N PRO A 292 -6.25 1.56 -2.09
CA PRO A 292 -5.20 2.41 -2.63
C PRO A 292 -4.17 2.80 -1.55
N LEU A 293 -2.90 2.83 -1.94
CA LEU A 293 -1.85 3.57 -1.25
C LEU A 293 -1.52 4.82 -2.06
N VAL A 294 -1.89 5.98 -1.54
CA VAL A 294 -1.62 7.29 -2.12
C VAL A 294 -0.30 7.83 -1.56
N LEU A 295 0.64 8.19 -2.44
CA LEU A 295 1.89 8.81 -2.04
C LEU A 295 1.70 10.31 -1.81
N ASN A 296 1.95 10.79 -0.59
CA ASN A 296 1.87 12.21 -0.22
C ASN A 296 2.79 12.50 0.98
N GLY A 297 3.27 13.73 1.14
CA GLY A 297 4.20 14.13 2.21
C GLY A 297 5.59 14.53 1.72
N VAL A 298 6.62 14.31 2.53
CA VAL A 298 7.99 14.74 2.20
C VAL A 298 8.43 14.18 0.84
N GLY A 299 8.99 15.06 0.02
CA GLY A 299 9.37 14.78 -1.37
C GLY A 299 8.32 15.23 -2.40
N SER A 300 7.08 15.50 -2.00
CA SER A 300 6.05 16.06 -2.89
C SER A 300 6.13 17.59 -2.94
N GLY A 301 5.90 18.17 -4.12
CA GLY A 301 5.68 19.60 -4.25
C GLY A 301 4.22 19.97 -3.92
N PRO A 302 3.90 21.27 -3.77
CA PRO A 302 2.55 21.71 -3.44
C PRO A 302 1.48 21.17 -4.38
N LYS A 303 1.79 21.08 -5.69
CA LYS A 303 0.83 20.58 -6.69
C LYS A 303 0.61 19.07 -6.55
N GLU A 304 1.65 18.30 -6.27
CA GLU A 304 1.53 16.87 -6.00
C GLU A 304 0.69 16.61 -4.75
N MET A 305 0.88 17.40 -3.68
CA MET A 305 0.06 17.31 -2.46
C MET A 305 -1.41 17.55 -2.76
N GLU A 306 -1.72 18.65 -3.47
CA GLU A 306 -3.09 19.00 -3.85
C GLU A 306 -3.75 17.89 -4.69
N ASN A 307 -3.02 17.35 -5.67
CA ASN A 307 -3.54 16.28 -6.54
C ASN A 307 -3.79 14.99 -5.75
N ALA A 308 -2.89 14.63 -4.82
CA ALA A 308 -3.07 13.45 -3.97
C ALA A 308 -4.28 13.62 -3.04
N GLU A 309 -4.40 14.78 -2.39
CA GLU A 309 -5.55 15.10 -1.53
C GLU A 309 -6.86 15.08 -2.33
N LYS A 310 -6.88 15.67 -3.52
CA LYS A 310 -8.05 15.64 -4.40
C LYS A 310 -8.43 14.22 -4.79
N PHE A 311 -7.44 13.39 -5.17
CA PHE A 311 -7.71 11.99 -5.50
C PHE A 311 -8.32 11.23 -4.31
N ILE A 312 -7.83 11.43 -3.09
CA ILE A 312 -8.40 10.79 -1.89
C ILE A 312 -9.86 11.22 -1.71
N VAL A 313 -10.10 12.53 -1.73
CA VAL A 313 -11.39 13.16 -1.45
C VAL A 313 -12.45 12.83 -2.51
N ASP A 314 -12.06 12.72 -3.79
CA ASP A 314 -12.98 12.36 -4.87
C ASP A 314 -13.41 10.89 -4.85
N ASN A 315 -12.67 10.02 -4.15
CA ASN A 315 -12.81 8.57 -4.30
C ASN A 315 -13.11 7.81 -3.01
N ILE A 316 -12.73 8.33 -1.84
CA ILE A 316 -13.02 7.67 -0.56
C ILE A 316 -14.54 7.56 -0.37
N GLU A 317 -14.99 6.41 0.14
CA GLU A 317 -16.40 6.20 0.45
C GLU A 317 -16.85 7.09 1.61
N ALA A 318 -18.15 7.40 1.68
CA ALA A 318 -18.70 8.35 2.66
C ALA A 318 -18.40 7.98 4.12
N GLU A 319 -18.39 6.68 4.43
CA GLU A 319 -18.06 6.11 5.75
C GLU A 319 -16.65 5.48 5.78
N GLY A 320 -15.79 5.84 4.82
CA GLY A 320 -14.47 5.25 4.66
C GLY A 320 -13.48 5.64 5.77
N GLU A 321 -12.34 4.96 5.82
CA GLU A 321 -11.26 5.26 6.76
C GLU A 321 -9.97 5.64 6.02
N LEU A 322 -9.40 6.79 6.38
CA LEU A 322 -8.10 7.23 5.91
C LEU A 322 -7.02 6.82 6.92
N TYR A 323 -5.99 6.14 6.45
CA TYR A 323 -4.85 5.72 7.26
C TYR A 323 -3.58 6.45 6.83
N ILE A 324 -3.02 7.29 7.70
CA ILE A 324 -1.72 7.93 7.46
C ILE A 324 -0.63 7.07 8.08
N ILE A 325 0.32 6.60 7.28
CA ILE A 325 1.46 5.78 7.73
C ILE A 325 2.71 6.67 7.77
N GLY A 326 3.27 6.81 8.96
CA GLY A 326 4.43 7.67 9.25
C GLY A 326 4.11 8.86 10.15
N SER A 327 5.15 9.45 10.72
CA SER A 327 5.03 10.60 11.64
C SER A 327 4.73 11.91 10.90
N GLY A 328 4.39 12.96 11.67
CA GLY A 328 4.26 14.34 11.18
C GLY A 328 5.52 14.85 10.45
N ALA A 329 6.69 14.26 10.71
CA ALA A 329 7.92 14.62 10.01
C ALA A 329 7.98 14.14 8.55
N VAL A 330 7.18 13.13 8.17
CA VAL A 330 7.17 12.55 6.82
C VAL A 330 5.84 12.76 6.09
N VAL A 331 4.73 12.80 6.81
CA VAL A 331 3.42 13.23 6.32
C VAL A 331 2.91 14.27 7.31
N SER A 332 3.02 15.54 6.98
CA SER A 332 2.82 16.64 7.94
C SER A 332 1.42 16.68 8.53
N ASP A 333 1.33 17.25 9.72
CA ASP A 333 0.05 17.49 10.40
C ASP A 333 -0.82 18.43 9.57
N ASP A 334 -0.22 19.35 8.78
CA ASP A 334 -0.97 20.17 7.81
C ASP A 334 -1.64 19.34 6.71
N ILE A 335 -1.01 18.27 6.23
CA ILE A 335 -1.63 17.36 5.24
C ILE A 335 -2.81 16.63 5.89
N GLU A 336 -2.63 16.16 7.14
CA GLU A 336 -3.68 15.52 7.91
C GLU A 336 -4.87 16.47 8.13
N GLN A 337 -4.62 17.70 8.58
CA GLN A 337 -5.64 18.71 8.78
C GLN A 337 -6.40 19.04 7.48
N ARG A 338 -5.70 19.23 6.37
CA ARG A 338 -6.37 19.50 5.07
C ARG A 338 -7.23 18.33 4.61
N LEU A 339 -6.81 17.09 4.87
CA LEU A 339 -7.60 15.91 4.58
C LEU A 339 -8.82 15.83 5.51
N ASP A 340 -8.65 16.10 6.80
CA ASP A 340 -9.74 16.12 7.79
C ASP A 340 -10.82 17.15 7.41
N GLU A 341 -10.40 18.38 7.07
CA GLU A 341 -11.31 19.45 6.64
C GLU A 341 -12.07 19.13 5.36
N LYS A 342 -11.47 18.38 4.42
CA LYS A 342 -12.09 18.00 3.15
C LYS A 342 -13.01 16.79 3.30
N VAL A 343 -12.59 15.80 4.09
CA VAL A 343 -13.32 14.54 4.30
C VAL A 343 -14.48 14.72 5.29
N GLY A 344 -14.29 15.51 6.35
CA GLY A 344 -15.33 15.83 7.35
C GLY A 344 -16.43 16.77 6.84
N LYS A 345 -16.29 17.36 5.64
CA LYS A 345 -17.27 18.28 5.04
C LYS A 345 -18.22 17.64 4.04
N PHE A 346 -18.21 16.31 3.86
CA PHE A 346 -19.12 15.69 2.91
C PHE A 346 -20.58 15.65 3.41
N ARG A 347 -21.28 16.73 3.06
CA ARG A 347 -22.73 17.01 3.00
C ARG A 347 -23.36 17.71 4.20
N VAL A 348 -23.31 19.05 4.16
CA VAL A 348 -24.53 19.84 4.41
C VAL A 348 -25.38 19.72 3.16
N VAL A 349 -26.50 19.01 3.22
CA VAL A 349 -27.55 19.17 2.22
C VAL A 349 -28.32 20.40 2.65
N GLU A 350 -28.05 21.56 2.04
CA GLU A 350 -28.94 22.71 2.15
C GLU A 350 -30.27 22.34 1.52
N ILE A 351 -31.35 22.43 2.30
CA ILE A 351 -32.72 22.32 1.83
C ILE A 351 -33.21 23.77 1.69
N GLU A 352 -33.49 24.22 0.46
CA GLU A 352 -34.42 25.33 0.21
C GLU A 352 -35.87 24.84 0.29
#